data_AF-A0A8E2AQZ8-F1
#
_entry.id   AF-A0A8E2AQZ8-F1
#
_cell.length_a   1.000
_cell.length_b   1.000
_cell.length_c   1.000
_cell.angle_alpha   90.00
_cell.angle_beta   90.00
_cell.angle_gamma   90.00
#
_symmetry.space_group_name_H-M   'P 1'
#
loop_
_entity.id
_entity.type
_entity.pdbx_description
1 polymer ?
#
loop_
_entity_poly.entity_id
_entity_poly.type
_entity_poly.pdbx_seq_one_letter_code
_entity_poly.pdbx_strand_id
1 'polypeptide(L)'
;MIIVENYNSYFADAPDYWKEDGFFRDHVPISIACRYGQNISIGDNEGDIWARERDYSKIQFVSVALASHLNASRVKERVDVDLETFLQKHGDGEWYSSPDPNDPDRKRYTKDTLPPVTDDGNRAIPIYNEEGYLVRRQTYHVDGRPLALLVDLKTIEQFFDSAYHFARRHRREYDDDDEEDDEDEYAMDIDENVTHTTVHVYPQAFLRRYGHFRANGLPPQFTPFIKTIERRVRVTPAAVGAAKRKAAQARLVAIRRKRSGDDDGRGSLAYEHVEEREEQSSDEEEDDLTFGGRVESRLPVIIPVACQGYNELSHRSRPTAGLHDVQQGLITSVMAGAFAEDPRSKRIAQTVKAKCEQSLPHERFAAKVGNHPARTALRMENVIVILMDNVDERKRDGKYLVRYIIRPMIRAWGHPMVLDPLLDHVVAMPAKVRWM
;
A
#
# COMPACT_ATOMS: atom_id res chain seq x y z
N MET A 1 17.96 -1.39 22.81
CA MET A 1 17.61 -1.36 24.26
C MET A 1 18.56 -0.50 25.10
N ILE A 2 19.57 0.15 24.52
CA ILE A 2 20.58 0.95 25.22
C ILE A 2 20.01 2.27 25.79
N ILE A 3 19.00 2.86 25.14
CA ILE A 3 18.48 4.18 25.54
C ILE A 3 17.62 4.14 26.79
N VAL A 4 16.80 3.10 27.02
CA VAL A 4 15.88 3.07 28.18
C VAL A 4 16.64 2.84 29.49
N GLU A 5 17.59 1.89 29.48
CA GLU A 5 18.36 1.54 30.68
C GLU A 5 19.40 2.61 31.04
N ASN A 6 19.87 3.39 30.06
CA ASN A 6 20.85 4.44 30.25
C ASN A 6 20.25 5.85 30.07
N TYR A 7 18.92 6.00 30.05
CA TYR A 7 18.32 7.32 29.80
C TYR A 7 18.71 8.30 30.90
N ASN A 8 18.64 7.86 32.16
CA ASN A 8 18.98 8.70 33.30
C ASN A 8 20.47 9.09 33.31
N SER A 9 21.37 8.18 32.92
CA SER A 9 22.80 8.49 32.82
C SER A 9 23.07 9.42 31.63
N TYR A 10 22.47 9.15 30.46
CA TYR A 10 22.55 10.02 29.29
C TYR A 10 22.03 11.43 29.60
N PHE A 11 20.89 11.55 30.30
CA PHE A 11 20.33 12.82 30.72
C PHE A 11 21.23 13.53 31.74
N ALA A 12 21.80 12.80 32.70
CA ALA A 12 22.75 13.37 33.66
C ALA A 12 23.99 13.95 32.96
N ASP A 13 24.52 13.23 31.97
CA ASP A 13 25.72 13.61 31.21
C ASP A 13 25.46 14.63 30.08
N ALA A 14 24.19 14.94 29.79
CA ALA A 14 23.84 15.95 28.79
C ALA A 14 24.30 17.35 29.24
N PRO A 15 24.71 18.24 28.31
CA PRO A 15 25.08 19.61 28.66
C PRO A 15 23.95 20.35 29.39
N ASP A 16 24.28 21.20 30.36
CA ASP A 16 23.24 21.83 31.20
C ASP A 16 22.27 22.72 30.40
N TYR A 17 22.74 23.37 29.33
CA TYR A 17 21.89 24.17 28.45
C TYR A 17 20.82 23.34 27.69
N TRP A 18 20.96 22.01 27.60
CA TRP A 18 19.93 21.12 27.05
C TRP A 18 18.81 20.83 28.06
N LYS A 19 19.03 21.13 29.34
CA LYS A 19 18.09 20.86 30.44
C LYS A 19 17.28 22.11 30.81
N GLU A 20 17.70 23.28 30.35
CA GLU A 20 17.14 24.59 30.71
C GLU A 20 15.73 24.84 30.14
N ASP A 21 15.44 24.36 28.93
CA ASP A 21 14.18 24.62 28.21
C ASP A 21 13.05 23.63 28.53
N GLY A 22 13.29 22.71 29.48
CA GLY A 22 12.32 21.69 29.87
C GLY A 22 12.15 20.56 28.85
N PHE A 23 12.84 20.57 27.69
CA PHE A 23 12.63 19.60 26.61
C PHE A 23 12.67 18.14 27.11
N PHE A 24 13.72 17.75 27.84
CA PHE A 24 13.85 16.39 28.38
C PHE A 24 12.94 16.07 29.57
N ARG A 25 12.40 17.09 30.25
CA ARG A 25 11.44 16.90 31.35
C ARG A 25 10.02 16.71 30.84
N ASP A 26 9.67 17.44 29.80
CA ASP A 26 8.31 17.52 29.28
C ASP A 26 8.08 16.55 28.11
N HIS A 27 9.16 15.98 27.54
CA HIS A 27 9.10 15.07 26.41
C HIS A 27 9.69 13.69 26.74
N VAL A 28 9.02 12.65 26.25
CA VAL A 28 9.49 11.26 26.38
C VAL A 28 10.40 10.94 25.19
N PRO A 29 11.63 10.45 25.40
CA PRO A 29 12.51 10.05 24.30
C PRO A 29 11.87 8.92 23.47
N ILE A 30 11.69 9.16 22.17
CA ILE A 30 11.22 8.14 21.23
C ILE A 30 12.43 7.53 20.53
N SER A 31 12.70 6.24 20.80
CA SER A 31 13.72 5.51 20.04
C SER A 31 13.13 5.03 18.72
N ILE A 32 13.65 5.54 17.61
CA ILE A 32 13.29 5.08 16.27
C ILE A 32 14.25 3.94 15.88
N ALA A 33 13.74 2.71 15.85
CA ALA A 33 14.48 1.58 15.29
C ALA A 33 14.24 1.51 13.77
N CYS A 34 15.06 2.22 12.98
CA CYS A 34 15.00 2.15 11.52
C CYS A 34 15.71 0.89 10.99
N ARG A 35 15.03 0.10 10.16
CA ARG A 35 15.66 -0.87 9.25
C ARG A 35 15.71 -0.25 7.86
N TYR A 36 16.90 0.06 7.37
CA TYR A 36 17.10 0.45 5.97
C TYR A 36 17.28 -0.81 5.14
N GLY A 37 16.27 -1.11 4.33
CA GLY A 37 16.28 -2.22 3.40
C GLY A 37 15.35 -1.93 2.24
N GLN A 38 15.75 -1.03 1.34
CA GLN A 38 14.98 -0.81 0.13
C GLN A 38 15.09 -2.04 -0.77
N ASN A 39 13.94 -2.54 -1.24
CA ASN A 39 13.87 -3.61 -2.24
C ASN A 39 14.46 -4.96 -1.80
N ILE A 40 14.46 -5.25 -0.49
CA ILE A 40 14.86 -6.57 0.03
C ILE A 40 13.68 -7.54 -0.09
N SER A 41 13.92 -8.69 -0.72
CA SER A 41 12.93 -9.77 -0.78
C SER A 41 12.67 -10.35 0.61
N ILE A 42 11.39 -10.51 0.97
CA ILE A 42 10.98 -11.15 2.21
C ILE A 42 11.15 -12.67 2.04
N GLY A 43 12.09 -13.26 2.79
CA GLY A 43 12.39 -14.69 2.72
C GLY A 43 11.53 -15.55 3.65
N ASP A 44 11.73 -16.87 3.57
CA ASP A 44 10.99 -17.83 4.40
C ASP A 44 11.33 -17.72 5.90
N ASN A 45 12.55 -17.31 6.22
CA ASN A 45 13.06 -17.15 7.59
C ASN A 45 12.90 -15.72 8.13
N GLU A 46 12.17 -14.84 7.44
CA GLU A 46 12.05 -13.42 7.83
C GLU A 46 11.52 -13.25 9.25
N GLY A 47 10.61 -14.13 9.69
CA GLY A 47 10.07 -14.10 11.04
C GLY A 47 11.13 -14.31 12.13
N ASP A 48 12.07 -15.22 11.91
CA ASP A 48 13.15 -15.50 12.86
C ASP A 48 14.18 -14.36 12.89
N ILE A 49 14.40 -13.71 11.74
CA ILE A 49 15.22 -12.48 11.65
C ILE A 49 14.58 -11.37 12.48
N TRP A 50 13.29 -11.09 12.26
CA TRP A 50 12.57 -10.05 13.00
C TRP A 50 12.60 -10.34 14.51
N ALA A 51 12.26 -11.57 14.93
CA ALA A 51 12.26 -11.95 16.34
C ALA A 51 13.63 -11.76 17.03
N ARG A 52 14.74 -11.98 16.31
CA ARG A 52 16.09 -11.77 16.86
C ARG A 52 16.53 -10.30 16.86
N GLU A 53 16.09 -9.52 15.91
CA GLU A 53 16.59 -8.15 15.72
C GLU A 53 16.06 -7.19 16.79
N ARG A 54 14.81 -7.35 17.23
CA ARG A 54 14.16 -6.38 18.11
C ARG A 54 13.22 -7.06 19.10
N ASP A 55 13.11 -6.45 20.28
CA ASP A 55 12.08 -6.75 21.26
C ASP A 55 10.81 -5.93 20.94
N TYR A 56 9.87 -6.54 20.23
CA TYR A 56 8.64 -5.88 19.77
C TYR A 56 7.65 -5.58 20.90
N SER A 57 7.81 -6.17 22.09
CA SER A 57 7.01 -5.82 23.26
C SER A 57 7.23 -4.38 23.72
N LYS A 58 8.42 -3.83 23.43
CA LYS A 58 8.85 -2.48 23.78
C LYS A 58 8.67 -1.46 22.65
N ILE A 59 8.15 -1.89 21.49
CA ILE A 59 7.91 -1.03 20.34
C ILE A 59 6.47 -0.55 20.39
N GLN A 60 6.26 0.75 20.17
CA GLN A 60 4.92 1.36 20.17
C GLN A 60 4.22 1.25 18.82
N PHE A 61 4.95 1.44 17.73
CA PHE A 61 4.44 1.32 16.38
C PHE A 61 5.49 0.78 15.42
N VAL A 62 5.04 0.04 14.42
CA VAL A 62 5.87 -0.44 13.31
C VAL A 62 5.31 0.11 12.01
N SER A 63 6.07 0.95 11.33
CA SER A 63 5.75 1.39 9.97
C SER A 63 6.45 0.48 8.98
N VAL A 64 5.73 -0.03 7.98
CA VAL A 64 6.28 -0.93 6.97
C VAL A 64 5.73 -0.60 5.60
N ALA A 65 6.62 -0.58 4.60
CA ALA A 65 6.28 -0.51 3.19
C ALA A 65 6.44 -1.90 2.56
N LEU A 66 5.37 -2.45 2.02
CA LEU A 66 5.30 -3.80 1.48
C LEU A 66 5.05 -3.73 -0.02
N ALA A 67 5.99 -4.25 -0.81
CA ALA A 67 5.89 -4.25 -2.27
C ALA A 67 5.65 -5.64 -2.85
N SER A 68 4.63 -5.76 -3.71
CA SER A 68 4.32 -6.94 -4.52
C SER A 68 4.53 -6.63 -5.99
N HIS A 69 5.07 -7.58 -6.76
CA HIS A 69 5.34 -7.40 -8.19
C HIS A 69 4.39 -8.27 -9.00
N LEU A 70 3.47 -7.63 -9.72
CA LEU A 70 2.57 -8.28 -10.65
C LEU A 70 3.26 -8.41 -12.01
N ASN A 71 3.31 -9.64 -12.52
CA ASN A 71 3.90 -9.95 -13.81
C ASN A 71 2.82 -10.50 -14.73
N ALA A 72 2.88 -10.13 -16.00
CA ALA A 72 2.01 -10.67 -17.03
C ALA A 72 2.83 -11.29 -18.16
N SER A 73 2.30 -12.35 -18.74
CA SER A 73 2.89 -13.02 -19.89
C SER A 73 1.76 -13.49 -20.80
N ARG A 74 2.00 -13.50 -22.12
CA ARG A 74 1.03 -14.02 -23.06
C ARG A 74 0.99 -15.54 -22.92
N VAL A 75 -0.20 -16.09 -22.69
CA VAL A 75 -0.42 -17.54 -22.69
C VAL A 75 -0.45 -18.01 -24.15
N LYS A 76 0.42 -18.96 -24.48
CA LYS A 76 0.46 -19.66 -25.77
C LYS A 76 -0.51 -20.83 -25.78
N GLU A 77 -0.53 -21.59 -24.70
CA GLU A 77 -1.30 -22.82 -24.58
C GLU A 77 -1.71 -23.01 -23.12
N ARG A 78 -2.91 -23.55 -22.94
CA ARG A 78 -3.48 -23.95 -21.65
C ARG A 78 -3.55 -25.46 -21.66
N VAL A 79 -2.98 -26.09 -20.64
CA VAL A 79 -3.01 -27.55 -20.48
C VAL A 79 -3.69 -27.85 -19.17
N ASP A 80 -4.79 -28.60 -19.26
CA ASP A 80 -5.53 -29.05 -18.10
C ASP A 80 -4.65 -29.99 -17.27
N VAL A 81 -4.68 -29.80 -15.96
CA VAL A 81 -4.01 -30.69 -15.01
C VAL A 81 -4.96 -31.86 -14.76
N ASP A 82 -4.49 -33.08 -15.01
CA ASP A 82 -5.27 -34.27 -14.71
C ASP A 82 -5.59 -34.37 -13.22
N LEU A 83 -6.70 -35.04 -12.88
CA LEU A 83 -7.21 -35.08 -11.51
C LEU A 83 -6.20 -35.69 -10.54
N GLU A 84 -5.44 -36.71 -10.95
CA GLU A 84 -4.46 -37.38 -10.08
C GLU A 84 -3.31 -36.43 -9.72
N THR A 85 -2.72 -35.76 -10.71
CA THR A 85 -1.69 -34.73 -10.50
C THR A 85 -2.22 -33.57 -9.67
N PHE A 86 -3.47 -33.15 -9.90
CA PHE A 86 -4.13 -32.09 -9.14
C PHE A 86 -4.25 -32.48 -7.66
N LEU A 87 -4.77 -33.68 -7.36
CA LEU A 87 -4.93 -34.19 -6.00
C LEU A 87 -3.57 -34.44 -5.32
N GLN A 88 -2.55 -34.89 -6.04
CA GLN A 88 -1.20 -35.02 -5.49
C GLN A 88 -0.65 -33.68 -5.01
N LYS A 89 -0.91 -32.61 -5.76
CA LYS A 89 -0.40 -31.27 -5.45
C LYS A 89 -1.20 -30.55 -4.37
N HIS A 90 -2.52 -30.71 -4.38
CA HIS A 90 -3.44 -29.93 -3.54
C HIS A 90 -4.09 -30.73 -2.41
N GLY A 91 -3.89 -32.05 -2.37
CA GLY A 91 -4.51 -32.97 -1.43
C GLY A 91 -5.95 -33.33 -1.82
N ASP A 92 -6.57 -34.24 -1.05
CA ASP A 92 -7.99 -34.57 -1.14
C ASP A 92 -8.82 -33.59 -0.28
N GLY A 93 -8.62 -32.29 -0.55
CA GLY A 93 -9.19 -31.19 0.22
C GLY A 93 -10.57 -30.76 -0.24
N GLU A 94 -11.10 -29.72 0.41
CA GLU A 94 -12.33 -29.06 0.00
C GLU A 94 -12.00 -27.82 -0.84
N TRP A 95 -12.73 -27.64 -1.93
CA TRP A 95 -12.63 -26.46 -2.79
C TRP A 95 -13.96 -25.71 -2.85
N TYR A 96 -13.93 -24.49 -3.35
CA TYR A 96 -15.07 -23.58 -3.28
C TYR A 96 -15.31 -22.85 -4.60
N SER A 97 -16.56 -22.50 -4.90
CA SER A 97 -16.96 -21.76 -6.10
C SER A 97 -16.67 -20.27 -6.06
N SER A 98 -16.47 -19.70 -4.87
CA SER A 98 -16.27 -18.26 -4.66
C SER A 98 -15.02 -17.97 -3.83
N PRO A 99 -14.29 -16.88 -4.15
CA PRO A 99 -13.14 -16.43 -3.38
C PRO A 99 -13.53 -15.71 -2.08
N ASP A 100 -14.78 -15.26 -1.91
CA ASP A 100 -15.23 -14.61 -0.67
C ASP A 100 -15.80 -15.67 0.28
N PRO A 101 -15.18 -15.91 1.46
CA PRO A 101 -15.71 -16.87 2.42
C PRO A 101 -17.09 -16.52 2.99
N ASN A 102 -17.55 -15.28 2.82
CA ASN A 102 -18.85 -14.81 3.31
C ASN A 102 -19.92 -14.75 2.21
N ASP A 103 -19.59 -15.20 1.00
CA ASP A 103 -20.56 -15.32 -0.10
C ASP A 103 -21.60 -16.40 0.26
N PRO A 104 -22.90 -16.06 0.33
CA PRO A 104 -23.96 -17.01 0.67
C PRO A 104 -24.10 -18.14 -0.36
N ASP A 105 -23.72 -17.89 -1.61
CA ASP A 105 -23.78 -18.85 -2.72
C ASP A 105 -22.47 -19.61 -2.93
N ARG A 106 -21.55 -19.52 -1.96
CA ARG A 106 -20.29 -20.26 -1.97
C ARG A 106 -20.54 -21.77 -1.85
N LYS A 107 -20.56 -22.44 -3.01
CA LYS A 107 -20.68 -23.90 -3.11
C LYS A 107 -19.36 -24.55 -2.76
N ARG A 108 -19.46 -25.63 -1.98
CA ARG A 108 -18.33 -26.50 -1.63
C ARG A 108 -18.24 -27.65 -2.63
N TYR A 109 -17.02 -27.93 -3.09
CA TYR A 109 -16.65 -29.03 -3.96
C TYR A 109 -15.74 -30.02 -3.24
N THR A 110 -15.94 -31.31 -3.55
CA THR A 110 -15.05 -32.42 -3.21
C THR A 110 -14.51 -33.01 -4.51
N LYS A 111 -13.60 -33.99 -4.43
CA LYS A 111 -13.02 -34.63 -5.63
C LYS A 111 -14.08 -35.18 -6.59
N ASP A 112 -15.23 -35.61 -6.03
CA ASP A 112 -16.32 -36.24 -6.77
C ASP A 112 -17.32 -35.22 -7.32
N THR A 113 -17.30 -33.98 -6.82
CA THR A 113 -18.25 -32.91 -7.19
C THR A 113 -17.58 -31.71 -7.84
N LEU A 114 -16.30 -31.82 -8.20
CA LEU A 114 -15.59 -30.77 -8.91
C LEU A 114 -16.29 -30.43 -10.23
N PRO A 115 -16.48 -29.14 -10.55
CA PRO A 115 -16.99 -28.77 -11.86
C PRO A 115 -15.97 -29.13 -12.95
N PRO A 116 -16.37 -29.14 -14.24
CA PRO A 116 -15.42 -29.20 -15.35
C PRO A 116 -14.30 -28.15 -15.22
N VAL A 117 -13.15 -28.38 -15.87
CA VAL A 117 -12.02 -27.44 -15.85
C VAL A 117 -12.38 -26.16 -16.61
N THR A 118 -13.12 -26.29 -17.70
CA THR A 118 -13.59 -25.19 -18.54
C THR A 118 -15.11 -25.22 -18.72
N ASP A 119 -15.70 -24.07 -18.99
CA ASP A 119 -17.08 -23.94 -19.44
C ASP A 119 -17.22 -24.27 -20.94
N ASP A 120 -18.45 -24.20 -21.45
CA ASP A 120 -18.77 -24.44 -22.88
C ASP A 120 -18.09 -23.41 -23.81
N GLY A 121 -17.72 -22.25 -23.28
CA GLY A 121 -16.97 -21.21 -23.97
C GLY A 121 -15.44 -21.40 -23.91
N ASN A 122 -14.96 -22.55 -23.41
CA ASN A 122 -13.55 -22.84 -23.19
C ASN A 122 -12.84 -21.83 -22.25
N ARG A 123 -13.59 -21.22 -21.32
CA ARG A 123 -13.06 -20.37 -20.24
C ARG A 123 -12.84 -21.22 -19.01
N ALA A 124 -11.74 -20.98 -18.31
CA ALA A 124 -11.42 -21.72 -17.09
C ALA A 124 -12.48 -21.44 -16.01
N ILE A 125 -13.06 -22.49 -15.44
CA ILE A 125 -13.94 -22.38 -14.28
C ILE A 125 -13.03 -22.29 -13.04
N PRO A 126 -12.99 -21.14 -12.35
CA PRO A 126 -12.13 -20.99 -11.19
C PRO A 126 -12.68 -21.83 -10.02
N ILE A 127 -11.76 -22.34 -9.21
CA ILE A 127 -12.06 -22.91 -7.90
C ILE A 127 -11.10 -22.31 -6.88
N TYR A 128 -11.54 -22.21 -5.64
CA TYR A 128 -10.82 -21.53 -4.57
C TYR A 128 -10.58 -22.46 -3.39
N ASN A 129 -9.53 -22.20 -2.62
CA ASN A 129 -9.33 -22.89 -1.35
C ASN A 129 -10.20 -22.27 -0.24
N GLU A 130 -10.10 -22.80 0.97
CA GLU A 130 -10.87 -22.31 2.12
C GLU A 130 -10.66 -20.81 2.36
N GLU A 131 -9.43 -20.31 2.18
CA GLU A 131 -9.11 -18.89 2.35
C GLU A 131 -9.39 -18.01 1.12
N GLY A 132 -9.99 -18.55 0.05
CA GLY A 132 -10.39 -17.78 -1.12
C GLY A 132 -9.33 -17.60 -2.22
N TYR A 133 -8.15 -18.21 -2.08
CA TYR A 133 -7.12 -18.18 -3.12
C TYR A 133 -7.44 -19.15 -4.26
N LEU A 134 -7.17 -18.71 -5.49
CA LEU A 134 -7.37 -19.50 -6.70
C LEU A 134 -6.51 -20.77 -6.67
N VAL A 135 -7.16 -21.92 -6.81
CA VAL A 135 -6.52 -23.23 -6.97
C VAL A 135 -6.48 -23.56 -8.45
N ARG A 136 -5.27 -23.53 -9.03
CA ARG A 136 -5.09 -23.67 -10.47
C ARG A 136 -5.23 -25.13 -10.91
N ARG A 137 -6.21 -25.37 -11.80
CA ARG A 137 -6.44 -26.65 -12.51
C ARG A 137 -5.89 -26.68 -13.93
N GLN A 138 -5.20 -25.61 -14.33
CA GLN A 138 -4.54 -25.49 -15.62
C GLN A 138 -3.09 -25.03 -15.43
N THR A 139 -2.21 -25.57 -16.25
CA THR A 139 -0.88 -25.02 -16.47
C THR A 139 -0.87 -24.16 -17.72
N TYR A 140 0.00 -23.15 -17.73
CA TYR A 140 0.09 -22.19 -18.82
C TYR A 140 1.47 -22.28 -19.45
N HIS A 141 1.53 -22.65 -20.72
CA HIS A 141 2.74 -22.44 -21.51
C HIS A 141 2.70 -20.99 -22.00
N VAL A 142 3.67 -20.20 -21.58
CA VAL A 142 3.76 -18.78 -21.91
C VAL A 142 4.67 -18.55 -23.12
N ASP A 143 4.30 -17.59 -23.96
CA ASP A 143 5.11 -17.17 -25.11
C ASP A 143 6.11 -16.08 -24.68
N GLY A 144 7.40 -16.34 -24.93
CA GLY A 144 8.43 -15.31 -25.00
C GLY A 144 8.60 -14.41 -23.76
N ARG A 145 8.69 -13.09 -24.01
CA ARG A 145 9.08 -12.06 -23.05
C ARG A 145 7.89 -11.59 -22.20
N PRO A 146 8.12 -11.21 -20.92
CA PRO A 146 7.06 -10.63 -20.08
C PRO A 146 6.49 -9.35 -20.71
N LEU A 147 5.19 -9.12 -20.46
CA LEU A 147 4.49 -7.91 -20.88
C LEU A 147 4.79 -6.78 -19.89
N ALA A 148 4.74 -5.54 -20.38
CA ALA A 148 4.77 -4.36 -19.53
C ALA A 148 3.38 -4.01 -19.04
N LEU A 149 3.26 -3.91 -17.72
CA LEU A 149 2.01 -3.52 -17.07
C LEU A 149 2.06 -2.03 -16.73
N LEU A 150 0.99 -1.31 -17.10
CA LEU A 150 0.74 0.08 -16.73
C LEU A 150 -0.68 0.21 -16.18
N VAL A 151 -0.92 1.25 -15.38
CA VAL A 151 -2.25 1.55 -14.84
C VAL A 151 -3.00 2.48 -15.78
N ASP A 152 -4.28 2.21 -16.03
CA ASP A 152 -5.20 3.13 -16.69
C ASP A 152 -5.64 4.23 -15.72
N LEU A 153 -5.12 5.43 -15.96
CA LEU A 153 -5.33 6.60 -15.09
C LEU A 153 -6.76 7.13 -15.15
N LYS A 154 -7.57 6.72 -16.14
CA LYS A 154 -8.98 7.13 -16.22
C LYS A 154 -9.88 6.33 -15.30
N THR A 155 -9.53 5.08 -15.01
CA THR A 155 -10.41 4.15 -14.30
C THR A 155 -9.88 3.79 -12.92
N ILE A 156 -8.60 4.02 -12.63
CA ILE A 156 -7.98 3.62 -11.36
C ILE A 156 -8.67 4.21 -10.11
N GLU A 157 -9.29 5.39 -10.21
CA GLU A 157 -10.03 5.97 -9.07
C GLU A 157 -11.21 5.07 -8.65
N GLN A 158 -11.87 4.40 -9.60
CA GLN A 158 -12.97 3.45 -9.33
C GLN A 158 -12.50 2.22 -8.53
N PHE A 159 -11.22 1.86 -8.61
CA PHE A 159 -10.64 0.80 -7.79
C PHE A 159 -10.67 1.15 -6.28
N PHE A 160 -10.63 2.44 -5.96
CA PHE A 160 -10.64 2.97 -4.58
C PHE A 160 -12.02 3.42 -4.11
N ASP A 161 -13.01 3.46 -5.00
CA ASP A 161 -14.37 3.86 -4.66
C ASP A 161 -15.15 2.67 -4.07
N SER A 162 -15.52 2.79 -2.79
CA SER A 162 -16.28 1.75 -2.07
C SER A 162 -17.65 1.48 -2.67
N ALA A 163 -18.31 2.50 -3.23
CA ALA A 163 -19.66 2.38 -3.81
C ALA A 163 -19.64 1.57 -5.12
N TYR A 164 -18.61 1.78 -5.94
CA TYR A 164 -18.41 1.04 -7.19
C TYR A 164 -18.32 -0.49 -6.98
N HIS A 165 -17.65 -0.94 -5.91
CA HIS A 165 -17.54 -2.38 -5.62
C HIS A 165 -18.83 -3.00 -5.08
N PHE A 166 -19.68 -2.20 -4.42
CA PHE A 166 -21.00 -2.65 -3.99
C PHE A 166 -21.93 -2.83 -5.19
N ALA A 167 -22.02 -1.83 -6.08
CA ALA A 167 -22.81 -1.89 -7.29
C ALA A 167 -22.40 -3.06 -8.23
N ARG A 168 -21.11 -3.38 -8.29
CA ARG A 168 -20.62 -4.49 -9.12
C ARG A 168 -20.98 -5.87 -8.56
N ARG A 169 -21.07 -6.03 -7.24
CA ARG A 169 -21.52 -7.30 -6.63
C ARG A 169 -22.96 -7.61 -7.02
N HIS A 170 -23.83 -6.58 -7.02
CA HIS A 170 -25.23 -6.74 -7.42
C HIS A 170 -25.44 -6.82 -8.94
N ARG A 171 -24.62 -6.13 -9.76
CA ARG A 171 -24.79 -6.18 -11.22
C ARG A 171 -24.42 -7.53 -11.86
N ARG A 172 -23.69 -8.42 -11.17
CA ARG A 172 -23.35 -9.76 -11.69
C ARG A 172 -24.47 -10.79 -11.49
N GLU A 173 -25.52 -10.44 -10.75
CA GLU A 173 -26.67 -11.30 -10.42
C GLU A 173 -27.88 -11.07 -11.32
N TYR A 174 -27.91 -9.98 -12.10
CA TYR A 174 -29.02 -9.63 -12.98
C TYR A 174 -28.52 -9.39 -14.41
N ASP A 175 -28.04 -10.45 -15.05
CA ASP A 175 -28.20 -10.60 -16.50
C ASP A 175 -29.49 -11.42 -16.68
N ASP A 176 -30.65 -10.75 -16.66
CA ASP A 176 -31.90 -11.14 -17.34
C ASP A 176 -33.01 -10.12 -16.99
N ASP A 177 -33.27 -9.23 -17.94
CA ASP A 177 -34.59 -8.70 -18.34
C ASP A 177 -35.61 -8.13 -17.32
N ASP A 178 -35.23 -7.35 -16.31
CA ASP A 178 -36.20 -6.46 -15.63
C ASP A 178 -35.59 -5.08 -15.29
N GLU A 179 -35.79 -4.12 -16.22
CA GLU A 179 -35.60 -2.69 -16.00
C GLU A 179 -36.80 -2.11 -15.23
N GLU A 180 -36.84 -2.17 -13.89
CA GLU A 180 -37.71 -1.24 -13.12
C GLU A 180 -37.01 -0.75 -11.82
N ASP A 181 -36.59 0.51 -11.88
CA ASP A 181 -36.64 1.57 -10.85
C ASP A 181 -36.75 1.17 -9.36
N ASP A 182 -35.63 0.85 -8.71
CA ASP A 182 -35.47 1.02 -7.26
C ASP A 182 -33.99 1.34 -6.91
N GLU A 183 -33.53 2.55 -7.23
CA GLU A 183 -32.14 2.99 -6.99
C GLU A 183 -31.81 3.40 -5.53
N ASP A 184 -32.78 3.41 -4.60
CA ASP A 184 -32.61 4.17 -3.34
C ASP A 184 -32.57 3.38 -2.00
N GLU A 185 -32.68 2.05 -1.95
CA GLU A 185 -32.89 1.34 -0.66
C GLU A 185 -31.76 0.41 -0.13
N TYR A 186 -30.52 0.49 -0.64
CA TYR A 186 -29.39 -0.31 -0.13
C TYR A 186 -28.17 0.50 0.34
N ALA A 187 -28.40 1.66 0.95
CA ALA A 187 -27.37 2.35 1.74
C ALA A 187 -27.12 1.59 3.07
N MET A 188 -26.49 0.42 3.01
CA MET A 188 -25.94 -0.21 4.22
C MET A 188 -24.84 0.69 4.80
N ASP A 189 -24.81 0.81 6.13
CA ASP A 189 -23.81 1.47 6.99
C ASP A 189 -22.38 1.47 6.40
N ILE A 190 -22.12 2.36 5.44
CA ILE A 190 -20.77 2.78 5.12
C ILE A 190 -20.36 3.53 6.38
N ASP A 191 -19.55 2.89 7.22
CA ASP A 191 -18.97 3.52 8.41
C ASP A 191 -18.52 4.92 8.01
N GLU A 192 -19.24 5.95 8.47
CA GLU A 192 -19.04 7.35 8.04
C GLU A 192 -17.60 7.83 8.34
N ASN A 193 -16.84 7.04 9.10
CA ASN A 193 -15.42 7.22 9.36
C ASN A 193 -14.47 6.63 8.30
N VAL A 194 -14.97 6.02 7.22
CA VAL A 194 -14.13 5.62 6.07
C VAL A 194 -13.68 6.89 5.36
N THR A 195 -12.52 7.38 5.78
CA THR A 195 -11.82 8.47 5.11
C THR A 195 -11.72 8.18 3.62
N HIS A 196 -12.32 9.05 2.81
CA HIS A 196 -12.25 8.95 1.35
C HIS A 196 -10.79 8.85 0.91
N THR A 197 -10.46 7.77 0.20
CA THR A 197 -9.10 7.57 -0.29
C THR A 197 -8.89 8.45 -1.53
N THR A 198 -8.08 9.48 -1.39
CA THR A 198 -7.67 10.35 -2.49
C THR A 198 -6.60 9.66 -3.32
N VAL A 199 -6.78 9.67 -4.64
CA VAL A 199 -5.86 9.08 -5.61
C VAL A 199 -5.21 10.19 -6.43
N HIS A 200 -3.89 10.18 -6.50
CA HIS A 200 -3.09 11.05 -7.35
C HIS A 200 -2.49 10.23 -8.48
N VAL A 201 -2.72 10.68 -9.71
CA VAL A 201 -2.27 10.00 -10.92
C VAL A 201 -1.07 10.69 -11.55
N TYR A 202 -0.15 9.90 -12.10
CA TYR A 202 1.10 10.38 -12.69
C TYR A 202 1.30 9.72 -14.08
N PRO A 203 0.94 10.43 -15.17
CA PRO A 203 1.21 10.00 -16.54
C PRO A 203 2.67 9.60 -16.77
N GLN A 204 2.90 8.55 -17.54
CA GLN A 204 4.25 8.07 -17.87
C GLN A 204 4.59 8.31 -19.33
N ALA A 205 5.79 8.86 -19.61
CA ALA A 205 6.34 8.96 -20.97
C ALA A 205 5.38 9.57 -22.01
N PHE A 206 4.69 10.66 -21.64
CA PHE A 206 3.68 11.35 -22.47
C PHE A 206 2.39 10.55 -22.73
N LEU A 207 2.23 9.36 -22.16
CA LEU A 207 0.98 8.61 -22.17
C LEU A 207 -0.01 9.32 -21.23
N ARG A 208 -0.88 10.16 -21.78
CA ARG A 208 -1.90 10.89 -21.00
C ARG A 208 -2.81 9.95 -20.20
N ARG A 209 -3.04 8.74 -20.71
CA ARG A 209 -3.96 7.75 -20.13
C ARG A 209 -3.27 6.72 -19.23
N TYR A 210 -1.98 6.50 -19.37
CA TYR A 210 -1.31 5.37 -18.70
C TYR A 210 -0.12 5.83 -17.87
N GLY A 211 0.02 5.24 -16.68
CA GLY A 211 1.13 5.59 -15.81
C GLY A 211 1.04 4.92 -14.45
N HIS A 212 1.21 5.74 -13.41
CA HIS A 212 1.23 5.30 -12.02
C HIS A 212 0.22 6.07 -11.19
N PHE A 213 -0.05 5.56 -10.00
CA PHE A 213 -0.85 6.27 -9.02
C PHE A 213 -0.21 6.20 -7.63
N ARG A 214 -0.62 7.12 -6.78
CA ARG A 214 -0.41 7.11 -5.34
C ARG A 214 -1.74 7.43 -4.67
N ALA A 215 -2.08 6.72 -3.61
CA ALA A 215 -3.27 6.93 -2.82
C ALA A 215 -2.90 7.12 -1.35
N ASN A 216 -3.70 7.91 -0.61
CA ASN A 216 -3.53 8.16 0.83
C ASN A 216 -4.18 7.09 1.73
N GLY A 217 -4.48 5.93 1.16
CA GLY A 217 -5.11 4.78 1.82
C GLY A 217 -4.90 3.49 1.02
N LEU A 218 -5.42 2.39 1.55
CA LEU A 218 -5.50 1.11 0.82
C LEU A 218 -6.85 1.01 0.12
N PRO A 219 -6.94 0.28 -1.00
CA PRO A 219 -8.20 0.14 -1.71
C PRO A 219 -9.17 -0.74 -0.87
N PRO A 220 -10.50 -0.52 -0.94
CA PRO A 220 -11.48 -1.11 -0.02
C PRO A 220 -11.44 -2.64 0.07
N GLN A 221 -10.97 -3.32 -0.97
CA GLN A 221 -10.80 -4.78 -1.04
C GLN A 221 -9.79 -5.31 -0.02
N PHE A 222 -8.94 -4.47 0.57
CA PHE A 222 -8.07 -4.86 1.69
C PHE A 222 -8.81 -4.97 3.03
N THR A 223 -10.01 -4.42 3.15
CA THR A 223 -10.78 -4.36 4.40
C THR A 223 -11.02 -5.74 5.03
N PRO A 224 -11.45 -6.78 4.29
CA PRO A 224 -11.65 -8.13 4.86
C PRO A 224 -10.35 -8.73 5.43
N PHE A 225 -9.22 -8.47 4.77
CA PHE A 225 -7.90 -8.93 5.23
C PHE A 225 -7.50 -8.22 6.51
N ILE A 226 -7.63 -6.89 6.56
CA ILE A 226 -7.35 -6.10 7.77
C ILE A 226 -8.23 -6.59 8.91
N LYS A 227 -9.56 -6.67 8.73
CA LYS A 227 -10.49 -7.17 9.75
C LYS A 227 -10.09 -8.57 10.25
N THR A 228 -9.68 -9.46 9.36
CA THR A 228 -9.22 -10.81 9.72
C THR A 228 -7.92 -10.78 10.53
N ILE A 229 -6.95 -9.95 10.14
CA ILE A 229 -5.72 -9.75 10.90
C ILE A 229 -6.05 -9.19 12.29
N GLU A 230 -6.86 -8.14 12.36
CA GLU A 230 -7.24 -7.50 13.62
C GLU A 230 -7.90 -8.49 14.59
N ARG A 231 -8.86 -9.28 14.12
CA ARG A 231 -9.49 -10.33 14.95
C ARG A 231 -8.47 -11.32 15.52
N ARG A 232 -7.41 -11.64 14.76
CA ARG A 232 -6.38 -12.61 15.18
C ARG A 232 -5.38 -12.02 16.16
N VAL A 233 -4.99 -10.76 15.99
CA VAL A 233 -3.83 -10.18 16.72
C VAL A 233 -4.21 -9.26 17.87
N ARG A 234 -5.45 -8.75 17.89
CA ARG A 234 -5.89 -7.73 18.85
C ARG A 234 -5.98 -8.30 20.28
N VAL A 235 -5.80 -7.40 21.25
CA VAL A 235 -5.97 -7.63 22.69
C VAL A 235 -7.43 -8.02 23.00
N THR A 236 -7.64 -9.03 23.84
CA THR A 236 -8.97 -9.36 24.37
C THR A 236 -9.49 -8.22 25.26
N PRO A 237 -10.77 -7.80 25.17
CA PRO A 237 -11.27 -6.55 25.76
C PRO A 237 -11.03 -6.33 27.26
N ALA A 238 -10.78 -7.39 28.03
CA ALA A 238 -10.55 -7.32 29.46
C ALA A 238 -9.27 -6.55 29.87
N ALA A 239 -8.34 -6.26 28.94
CA ALA A 239 -6.99 -5.79 29.28
C ALA A 239 -6.65 -4.31 28.93
N VAL A 240 -7.54 -3.54 28.29
CA VAL A 240 -7.21 -2.16 27.84
C VAL A 240 -8.02 -1.10 28.60
N GLY A 241 -7.38 -0.48 29.60
CA GLY A 241 -7.93 0.64 30.37
C GLY A 241 -8.23 1.88 29.51
N ALA A 242 -9.25 2.66 29.91
CA ALA A 242 -9.79 3.80 29.15
C ALA A 242 -8.75 4.88 28.80
N ALA A 243 -7.76 5.13 29.66
CA ALA A 243 -6.70 6.11 29.44
C ALA A 243 -5.81 5.77 28.23
N LYS A 244 -5.47 4.48 28.02
CA LYS A 244 -4.69 4.04 26.86
C LYS A 244 -5.46 4.24 25.55
N ARG A 245 -6.80 4.15 25.59
CA ARG A 245 -7.66 4.37 24.40
C ARG A 245 -7.66 5.84 23.98
N LYS A 246 -7.87 6.77 24.92
CA LYS A 246 -7.88 8.22 24.63
C LYS A 246 -6.55 8.69 24.01
N ALA A 247 -5.42 8.22 24.55
CA ALA A 247 -4.09 8.56 24.04
C ALA A 247 -3.86 8.05 22.61
N ALA A 248 -4.28 6.83 22.30
CA ALA A 248 -4.07 6.27 20.98
C ALA A 248 -5.01 6.89 19.91
N GLN A 249 -6.18 7.42 20.30
CA GLN A 249 -7.10 8.12 19.38
C GLN A 249 -6.56 9.49 19.00
N ALA A 250 -6.05 10.26 19.97
CA ALA A 250 -5.37 11.54 19.71
C ALA A 250 -4.16 11.35 18.76
N ARG A 251 -3.43 10.24 18.89
CA ARG A 251 -2.30 9.91 17.99
C ARG A 251 -2.73 9.60 16.57
N LEU A 252 -3.85 8.90 16.38
CA LEU A 252 -4.36 8.55 15.06
C LEU A 252 -4.74 9.81 14.27
N VAL A 253 -5.33 10.80 14.95
CA VAL A 253 -5.60 12.13 14.40
C VAL A 253 -4.30 12.85 14.02
N ALA A 254 -3.27 12.80 14.86
CA ALA A 254 -1.98 13.44 14.58
C ALA A 254 -1.25 12.82 13.36
N ILE A 255 -1.29 11.50 13.21
CA ILE A 255 -0.70 10.80 12.04
C ILE A 255 -1.41 11.22 10.75
N ARG A 256 -2.75 11.32 10.77
CA ARG A 256 -3.54 11.75 9.61
C ARG A 256 -3.26 13.22 9.24
N ARG A 257 -3.22 14.12 10.23
CA ARG A 257 -2.98 15.57 10.02
C ARG A 257 -1.60 15.90 9.47
N LYS A 258 -0.53 15.22 9.94
CA LYS A 258 0.83 15.51 9.46
C LYS A 258 1.02 15.21 7.97
N ARG A 259 0.27 14.27 7.39
CA ARG A 259 0.42 13.93 5.97
C ARG A 259 -0.46 14.73 5.03
N SER A 260 -1.59 15.26 5.48
CA SER A 260 -2.39 16.19 4.67
C SER A 260 -1.70 17.55 4.48
N GLY A 261 -0.78 17.93 5.38
CA GLY A 261 -0.03 19.19 5.31
C GLY A 261 1.31 19.12 4.54
N ASP A 262 1.89 17.93 4.34
CA ASP A 262 3.18 17.75 3.64
C ASP A 262 3.03 17.64 2.11
N ASP A 263 1.83 17.87 1.55
CA ASP A 263 1.52 17.65 0.13
C ASP A 263 1.88 18.83 -0.79
N ASP A 264 2.40 19.92 -0.23
CA ASP A 264 3.09 20.96 -1.00
C ASP A 264 4.52 20.48 -1.29
N GLY A 265 4.75 19.89 -2.47
CA GLY A 265 6.00 19.25 -2.90
C GLY A 265 7.28 20.12 -2.94
N ARG A 266 7.64 20.81 -1.85
CA ARG A 266 8.89 21.53 -1.63
C ARG A 266 9.53 21.06 -0.33
N GLY A 267 10.21 19.93 -0.38
CA GLY A 267 11.29 19.63 0.56
C GLY A 267 12.51 20.51 0.25
N SER A 268 12.51 21.76 0.72
CA SER A 268 13.68 22.64 0.76
C SER A 268 13.73 23.32 2.12
N LEU A 269 14.76 22.98 2.89
CA LEU A 269 15.16 23.61 4.15
C LEU A 269 15.08 25.15 4.08
N ALA A 270 14.22 25.73 4.93
CA ALA A 270 14.37 27.06 5.49
C ALA A 270 13.56 27.13 6.79
N TYR A 271 14.27 27.26 7.90
CA TYR A 271 13.70 27.70 9.18
C TYR A 271 13.31 29.17 9.01
N GLU A 272 12.04 29.51 9.11
CA GLU A 272 11.60 30.88 9.39
C GLU A 272 10.65 30.86 10.59
N HIS A 273 10.99 31.71 11.57
CA HIS A 273 10.24 31.99 12.77
C HIS A 273 8.81 32.43 12.41
N VAL A 274 7.81 31.77 13.01
CA VAL A 274 6.43 32.25 13.01
C VAL A 274 6.16 32.82 14.40
N GLU A 275 5.99 34.14 14.46
CA GLU A 275 5.47 34.83 15.64
C GLU A 275 3.99 34.46 15.83
N GLU A 276 3.64 34.10 17.06
CA GLU A 276 2.28 33.78 17.49
C GLU A 276 1.41 35.04 17.38
N ARG A 277 0.35 34.96 16.57
CA ARG A 277 -0.82 35.84 16.68
C ARG A 277 -1.94 35.08 17.35
N GLU A 278 -2.24 35.47 18.59
CA GLU A 278 -3.47 35.11 19.29
C GLU A 278 -4.67 35.72 18.55
N GLU A 279 -5.47 34.89 17.90
CA GLU A 279 -6.82 35.25 17.49
C GLU A 279 -7.82 34.58 18.44
N GLN A 280 -8.45 35.43 19.26
CA GLN A 280 -9.65 35.15 20.02
C GLN A 280 -10.80 34.82 19.05
N SER A 281 -11.45 33.68 19.23
CA SER A 281 -12.80 33.45 18.69
C SER A 281 -13.72 32.95 19.80
N SER A 282 -14.80 33.71 19.96
CA SER A 282 -15.89 33.61 20.92
C SER A 282 -16.79 32.38 20.75
N ASP A 283 -17.30 31.91 21.89
CA ASP A 283 -18.63 31.36 22.13
C ASP A 283 -19.27 30.50 21.04
N GLU A 284 -19.22 29.18 21.21
CA GLU A 284 -20.18 28.25 20.61
C GLU A 284 -20.85 27.40 21.69
N GLU A 285 -22.17 27.38 21.58
CA GLU A 285 -23.17 26.87 22.50
C GLU A 285 -23.07 25.34 22.67
N GLU A 286 -23.19 24.89 23.93
CA GLU A 286 -23.29 23.48 24.30
C GLU A 286 -24.67 22.92 23.91
N ASP A 287 -24.78 22.38 22.70
CA ASP A 287 -25.92 21.52 22.34
C ASP A 287 -25.66 20.06 22.76
N ASP A 288 -26.32 19.70 23.86
CA ASP A 288 -26.38 18.39 24.49
C ASP A 288 -27.18 17.38 23.64
N LEU A 289 -26.55 16.85 22.59
CA LEU A 289 -27.06 15.70 21.83
C LEU A 289 -26.53 14.40 22.43
N THR A 290 -27.28 13.89 23.40
CA THR A 290 -27.13 12.53 23.95
C THR A 290 -27.52 11.47 22.92
N PHE A 291 -26.61 11.16 21.99
CA PHE A 291 -26.72 10.01 21.09
C PHE A 291 -26.49 8.70 21.87
N GLY A 292 -27.59 8.00 22.14
CA GLY A 292 -27.62 6.65 22.67
C GLY A 292 -27.05 5.65 21.67
N GLY A 293 -25.86 5.12 22.00
CA GLY A 293 -25.19 4.08 21.22
C GLY A 293 -23.68 4.27 21.17
N ARG A 294 -22.99 4.27 22.33
CA ARG A 294 -21.52 4.26 22.35
C ARG A 294 -21.00 2.95 21.76
N VAL A 295 -20.85 2.89 20.45
CA VAL A 295 -19.83 2.04 19.83
C VAL A 295 -18.51 2.55 20.38
N GLU A 296 -17.97 1.88 21.40
CA GLU A 296 -16.60 2.11 21.83
C GLU A 296 -15.71 1.92 20.59
N SER A 297 -15.32 3.00 19.93
CA SER A 297 -14.51 2.96 18.71
C SER A 297 -13.11 2.47 19.08
N ARG A 298 -12.95 1.15 19.12
CA ARG A 298 -11.70 0.51 19.48
C ARG A 298 -10.73 0.74 18.34
N LEU A 299 -9.70 1.54 18.59
CA LEU A 299 -8.68 1.88 17.62
C LEU A 299 -8.14 0.67 16.85
N PRO A 300 -7.86 0.82 15.55
CA PRO A 300 -7.39 -0.26 14.71
C PRO A 300 -6.02 -0.75 15.14
N VAL A 301 -5.69 -2.01 14.84
CA VAL A 301 -4.31 -2.51 14.95
C VAL A 301 -3.51 -2.03 13.75
N ILE A 302 -4.14 -1.94 12.57
CA ILE A 302 -3.48 -1.56 11.32
C ILE A 302 -4.08 -0.24 10.85
N ILE A 303 -3.24 0.77 10.70
CA ILE A 303 -3.58 2.01 10.01
C ILE A 303 -3.07 1.87 8.56
N PRO A 304 -3.96 1.80 7.55
CA PRO A 304 -3.57 1.96 6.17
C PRO A 304 -3.12 3.41 5.95
N VAL A 305 -1.90 3.62 5.45
CA VAL A 305 -1.32 4.96 5.31
C VAL A 305 -1.23 5.40 3.86
N ALA A 306 -0.82 4.50 2.96
CA ALA A 306 -0.76 4.79 1.53
C ALA A 306 -0.72 3.51 0.70
N CYS A 307 -1.12 3.64 -0.55
CA CYS A 307 -0.91 2.66 -1.61
C CYS A 307 -0.27 3.36 -2.81
N GLN A 308 0.62 2.70 -3.54
CA GLN A 308 1.13 3.22 -4.80
C GLN A 308 1.35 2.08 -5.78
N GLY A 309 0.99 2.31 -7.05
CA GLY A 309 1.17 1.34 -8.13
C GLY A 309 2.01 1.97 -9.23
N TYR A 310 3.16 1.36 -9.54
CA TYR A 310 4.05 1.88 -10.57
C TYR A 310 4.81 0.79 -11.31
N ASN A 311 5.21 1.06 -12.55
CA ASN A 311 6.09 0.16 -13.28
C ASN A 311 7.50 0.19 -12.66
N GLU A 312 8.09 -0.98 -12.37
CA GLU A 312 9.37 -1.05 -11.66
C GLU A 312 10.50 -0.31 -12.41
N LEU A 313 10.49 -0.33 -13.74
CA LEU A 313 11.46 0.40 -14.56
C LEU A 313 11.43 1.90 -14.27
N SER A 314 10.23 2.46 -14.11
CA SER A 314 10.05 3.89 -13.85
C SER A 314 10.58 4.33 -12.50
N HIS A 315 10.47 3.47 -11.48
CA HIS A 315 11.03 3.77 -10.17
C HIS A 315 12.55 3.82 -10.21
N ARG A 316 13.18 2.96 -11.02
CA ARG A 316 14.64 2.93 -11.16
C ARG A 316 15.18 4.09 -11.99
N SER A 317 14.43 4.53 -13.00
CA SER A 317 14.89 5.58 -13.89
C SER A 317 14.80 6.98 -13.27
N ARG A 318 13.90 7.17 -12.31
CA ARG A 318 13.66 8.45 -11.63
C ARG A 318 14.74 8.76 -10.57
N PRO A 319 15.43 9.91 -10.64
CA PRO A 319 16.30 10.38 -9.56
C PRO A 319 15.53 10.91 -8.35
N THR A 320 14.28 11.36 -8.52
CA THR A 320 13.41 11.89 -7.45
C THR A 320 11.95 11.51 -7.67
N ALA A 321 11.12 11.66 -6.63
CA ALA A 321 9.73 11.15 -6.58
C ALA A 321 8.79 11.66 -7.69
N GLY A 322 9.12 12.75 -8.40
CA GLY A 322 8.21 13.36 -9.38
C GLY A 322 8.71 13.45 -10.82
N LEU A 323 10.01 13.36 -11.07
CA LEU A 323 10.57 13.82 -12.35
C LEU A 323 11.64 12.88 -12.88
N HIS A 324 11.54 12.59 -14.18
CA HIS A 324 12.56 11.84 -14.90
C HIS A 324 13.69 12.77 -15.34
N ASP A 325 14.95 12.32 -15.30
CA ASP A 325 16.13 13.11 -15.72
C ASP A 325 15.91 13.74 -17.11
N VAL A 326 15.33 12.98 -18.05
CA VAL A 326 15.06 13.44 -19.42
C VAL A 326 13.88 14.42 -19.55
N GLN A 327 13.00 14.50 -18.53
CA GLN A 327 11.83 15.39 -18.53
C GLN A 327 12.09 16.72 -17.82
N GLN A 328 13.15 16.81 -17.02
CA GLN A 328 13.49 18.00 -16.24
C GLN A 328 14.02 19.17 -17.08
N GLY A 329 14.23 18.98 -18.38
CA GLY A 329 14.76 20.04 -19.25
C GLY A 329 16.16 20.50 -18.84
N LEU A 330 16.97 19.64 -18.21
CA LEU A 330 18.26 20.02 -17.60
C LEU A 330 19.21 20.68 -18.60
N ILE A 331 19.25 20.20 -19.84
CA ILE A 331 20.06 20.82 -20.91
C ILE A 331 19.55 22.23 -21.22
N THR A 332 18.23 22.40 -21.35
CA THR A 332 17.60 23.70 -21.54
C THR A 332 17.88 24.64 -20.37
N SER A 333 17.83 24.15 -19.13
CA SER A 333 18.17 24.95 -17.93
C SER A 333 19.62 25.42 -17.94
N VAL A 334 20.56 24.60 -18.41
CA VAL A 334 21.98 25.00 -18.57
C VAL A 334 22.11 26.09 -19.63
N MET A 335 21.46 25.92 -20.79
CA MET A 335 21.50 26.91 -21.86
C MET A 335 20.85 28.23 -21.46
N ALA A 336 19.64 28.19 -20.90
CA ALA A 336 18.92 29.38 -20.45
C ALA A 336 19.69 30.10 -19.33
N GLY A 337 20.29 29.35 -18.42
CA GLY A 337 21.08 29.88 -17.32
C GLY A 337 22.35 30.62 -17.74
N ALA A 338 22.89 30.36 -18.93
CA ALA A 338 23.99 31.14 -19.49
C ALA A 338 23.59 32.59 -19.80
N PHE A 339 22.29 32.84 -20.01
CA PHE A 339 21.72 34.16 -20.28
C PHE A 339 20.98 34.75 -19.06
N ALA A 340 20.92 34.04 -17.94
CA ALA A 340 20.25 34.56 -16.75
C ALA A 340 21.02 35.75 -16.18
N GLU A 341 20.33 36.82 -15.81
CA GLU A 341 20.94 37.99 -15.18
C GLU A 341 21.11 37.80 -13.66
N ASP A 342 20.15 37.12 -13.03
CA ASP A 342 20.11 36.98 -11.58
C ASP A 342 21.14 35.96 -11.04
N PRO A 343 21.80 36.24 -9.89
CA PRO A 343 22.80 35.35 -9.33
C PRO A 343 22.28 33.97 -8.86
N ARG A 344 20.97 33.84 -8.61
CA ARG A 344 20.38 32.58 -8.15
C ARG A 344 20.25 31.61 -9.32
N SER A 345 19.69 32.04 -10.45
CA SER A 345 19.56 31.26 -11.67
C SER A 345 20.92 30.87 -12.24
N LYS A 346 21.93 31.77 -12.18
CA LYS A 346 23.32 31.40 -12.54
C LYS A 346 23.87 30.26 -11.69
N ARG A 347 23.65 30.29 -10.37
CA ARG A 347 24.08 29.20 -9.45
C ARG A 347 23.34 27.89 -9.73
N ILE A 348 22.03 27.96 -9.96
CA ILE A 348 21.23 26.78 -10.34
C ILE A 348 21.76 26.20 -11.65
N ALA A 349 22.00 27.03 -12.66
CA ALA A 349 22.51 26.62 -13.96
C ALA A 349 23.91 26.01 -13.88
N GLN A 350 24.82 26.58 -13.08
CA GLN A 350 26.14 26.00 -12.82
C GLN A 350 26.04 24.63 -12.15
N THR A 351 25.13 24.48 -11.19
CA THR A 351 24.88 23.19 -10.53
C THR A 351 24.35 22.14 -11.52
N VAL A 352 23.41 22.53 -12.38
CA VAL A 352 22.87 21.64 -13.42
C VAL A 352 23.92 21.34 -14.49
N LYS A 353 24.77 22.31 -14.85
CA LYS A 353 25.87 22.15 -15.80
C LYS A 353 26.85 21.11 -15.30
N ALA A 354 27.31 21.22 -14.06
CA ALA A 354 28.19 20.22 -13.44
C ALA A 354 27.58 18.81 -13.46
N LYS A 355 26.26 18.69 -13.24
CA LYS A 355 25.56 17.39 -13.37
C LYS A 355 25.53 16.88 -14.82
N CYS A 356 25.33 17.74 -15.81
CA CYS A 356 25.34 17.37 -17.22
C CYS A 356 26.74 17.02 -17.74
N GLU A 357 27.79 17.65 -17.22
CA GLU A 357 29.19 17.33 -17.53
C GLU A 357 29.61 15.96 -17.00
N GLN A 358 29.05 15.51 -15.87
CA GLN A 358 29.28 14.15 -15.36
C GLN A 358 28.65 13.08 -16.25
N SER A 359 27.43 13.33 -16.75
CA SER A 359 26.74 12.49 -17.72
C SER A 359 25.48 13.20 -18.21
N LEU A 360 25.16 13.11 -19.49
CA LEU A 360 23.95 13.71 -20.04
C LEU A 360 22.68 12.98 -19.52
N PRO A 361 21.53 13.65 -19.42
CA PRO A 361 20.31 13.04 -18.91
C PRO A 361 19.90 11.73 -19.62
N HIS A 362 20.14 11.64 -20.94
CA HIS A 362 19.84 10.44 -21.73
C HIS A 362 20.84 9.31 -21.50
N GLU A 363 22.11 9.62 -21.24
CA GLU A 363 23.15 8.64 -20.88
C GLU A 363 22.87 8.04 -19.50
N ARG A 364 22.54 8.88 -18.51
CA ARG A 364 22.11 8.40 -17.18
C ARG A 364 20.90 7.50 -17.28
N PHE A 365 19.92 7.87 -18.10
CA PHE A 365 18.76 7.02 -18.36
C PHE A 365 19.15 5.69 -19.01
N ALA A 366 19.97 5.73 -20.08
CA ALA A 366 20.45 4.54 -20.76
C ALA A 366 21.22 3.62 -19.82
N ALA A 367 22.07 4.15 -18.95
CA ALA A 367 22.81 3.38 -17.93
C ALA A 367 21.87 2.72 -16.91
N LYS A 368 20.83 3.43 -16.44
CA LYS A 368 19.82 2.91 -15.50
C LYS A 368 18.95 1.80 -16.13
N VAL A 369 18.68 1.88 -17.43
CA VAL A 369 17.81 0.93 -18.14
C VAL A 369 18.58 -0.23 -18.78
N GLY A 370 19.82 -0.02 -19.22
CA GLY A 370 20.58 -0.95 -20.05
C GLY A 370 21.20 -2.14 -19.32
N ASN A 371 21.48 -2.03 -18.01
CA ASN A 371 22.25 -3.03 -17.26
C ASN A 371 21.40 -4.07 -16.50
N HIS A 372 20.08 -4.07 -16.68
CA HIS A 372 19.21 -4.95 -15.92
C HIS A 372 18.13 -5.52 -16.82
N PRO A 373 17.76 -6.81 -16.70
CA PRO A 373 16.53 -7.29 -17.32
C PRO A 373 15.40 -6.39 -16.79
N ALA A 374 14.90 -5.50 -17.63
CA ALA A 374 13.92 -4.51 -17.22
C ALA A 374 12.73 -5.29 -16.68
N ARG A 375 12.53 -5.25 -15.36
CA ARG A 375 11.36 -5.86 -14.76
C ARG A 375 10.21 -4.98 -15.18
N THR A 376 9.43 -5.49 -16.12
CA THR A 376 8.26 -4.81 -16.68
C THR A 376 7.02 -4.97 -15.77
N ALA A 377 7.24 -5.52 -14.57
CA ALA A 377 6.26 -5.77 -13.55
C ALA A 377 5.60 -4.46 -13.08
N LEU A 378 4.31 -4.54 -12.79
CA LEU A 378 3.62 -3.53 -12.03
C LEU A 378 3.90 -3.79 -10.54
N ARG A 379 4.62 -2.88 -9.91
CA ARG A 379 4.90 -2.92 -8.48
C ARG A 379 3.77 -2.22 -7.73
N MET A 380 3.15 -2.96 -6.83
CA MET A 380 2.10 -2.49 -5.93
C MET A 380 2.69 -2.39 -4.52
N GLU A 381 2.72 -1.20 -3.95
CA GLU A 381 3.34 -0.95 -2.65
C GLU A 381 2.33 -0.37 -1.67
N ASN A 382 2.23 -1.00 -0.50
CA ASN A 382 1.37 -0.62 0.59
C ASN A 382 2.21 -0.12 1.77
N VAL A 383 1.90 1.06 2.28
CA VAL A 383 2.45 1.58 3.53
C VAL A 383 1.40 1.43 4.62
N ILE A 384 1.73 0.67 5.66
CA ILE A 384 0.87 0.46 6.82
C ILE A 384 1.63 0.77 8.10
N VAL A 385 0.89 1.18 9.12
CA VAL A 385 1.38 1.33 10.49
C VAL A 385 0.66 0.33 11.38
N ILE A 386 1.43 -0.49 12.08
CA ILE A 386 0.94 -1.43 13.09
C ILE A 386 1.04 -0.73 14.44
N LEU A 387 -0.09 -0.51 15.10
CA LEU A 387 -0.16 0.01 16.46
C LEU A 387 0.07 -1.14 17.44
N MET A 388 1.31 -1.29 17.90
CA MET A 388 1.72 -2.39 18.76
C MET A 388 0.97 -2.36 20.10
N ASP A 389 0.60 -1.18 20.59
CA ASP A 389 -0.24 -1.02 21.78
C ASP A 389 -1.60 -1.73 21.68
N ASN A 390 -2.10 -1.96 20.46
CA ASN A 390 -3.36 -2.64 20.18
C ASN A 390 -3.18 -4.13 19.84
N VAL A 391 -1.94 -4.60 19.72
CA VAL A 391 -1.59 -6.02 19.58
C VAL A 391 -1.51 -6.65 20.97
N ASP A 392 -2.09 -7.84 21.12
CA ASP A 392 -1.94 -8.68 22.34
C ASP A 392 -0.45 -8.80 22.71
N GLU A 393 -0.11 -8.50 23.96
CA GLU A 393 1.27 -8.49 24.45
C GLU A 393 2.00 -9.82 24.16
N ARG A 394 1.29 -10.95 24.26
CA ARG A 394 1.82 -12.30 23.97
C ARG A 394 2.12 -12.51 22.48
N LYS A 395 1.61 -11.63 21.63
CA LYS A 395 1.74 -11.66 20.17
C LYS A 395 2.66 -10.55 19.65
N ARG A 396 3.24 -9.73 20.54
CA ARG A 396 4.23 -8.69 20.19
C ARG A 396 5.62 -9.29 19.99
N ASP A 397 5.71 -10.17 19.00
CA ASP A 397 6.92 -10.87 18.61
C ASP A 397 7.11 -10.76 17.09
N GLY A 398 8.37 -10.60 16.65
CA GLY A 398 8.69 -10.38 15.24
C GLY A 398 8.21 -11.51 14.34
N LYS A 399 8.33 -12.77 14.79
CA LYS A 399 7.86 -13.94 14.04
C LYS A 399 6.35 -13.95 13.93
N TYR A 400 5.64 -13.58 14.99
CA TYR A 400 4.19 -13.44 14.99
C TYR A 400 3.72 -12.34 14.03
N LEU A 401 4.33 -11.15 14.08
CA LEU A 401 3.99 -10.04 13.18
C LEU A 401 4.21 -10.41 11.71
N VAL A 402 5.35 -11.03 11.39
CA VAL A 402 5.64 -11.45 10.01
C VAL A 402 4.61 -12.47 9.53
N ARG A 403 4.30 -13.48 10.34
CA ARG A 403 3.40 -14.57 9.97
C ARG A 403 1.95 -14.12 9.83
N TYR A 404 1.46 -13.30 10.76
CA TYR A 404 0.03 -13.02 10.90
C TYR A 404 -0.39 -11.61 10.47
N ILE A 405 0.56 -10.70 10.21
CA ILE A 405 0.28 -9.36 9.69
C ILE A 405 0.93 -9.18 8.32
N ILE A 406 2.26 -9.28 8.24
CA ILE A 406 3.02 -8.93 7.04
C ILE A 406 2.70 -9.87 5.86
N ARG A 407 2.80 -11.20 6.07
CA ARG A 407 2.53 -12.18 5.00
C ARG A 407 1.11 -12.09 4.46
N PRO A 408 0.05 -12.03 5.28
CA PRO A 408 -1.31 -11.82 4.78
C PRO A 408 -1.45 -10.54 3.95
N MET A 409 -0.87 -9.42 4.40
CA MET A 409 -0.93 -8.15 3.65
C MET A 409 -0.22 -8.21 2.30
N ILE A 410 0.89 -8.95 2.20
CA ILE A 410 1.57 -9.19 0.91
C ILE A 410 0.72 -10.08 0.01
N ARG A 411 0.18 -11.18 0.56
CA ARG A 411 -0.61 -12.15 -0.20
C ARG A 411 -1.94 -11.60 -0.69
N ALA A 412 -2.49 -10.58 -0.03
CA ALA A 412 -3.74 -9.93 -0.42
C ALA A 412 -3.74 -9.47 -1.89
N TRP A 413 -2.61 -8.98 -2.43
CA TRP A 413 -2.50 -8.61 -3.85
C TRP A 413 -2.69 -9.78 -4.82
N GLY A 414 -2.43 -11.01 -4.39
CA GLY A 414 -2.67 -12.23 -5.17
C GLY A 414 -4.04 -12.87 -4.92
N HIS A 415 -4.84 -12.30 -4.01
CA HIS A 415 -6.16 -12.81 -3.72
C HIS A 415 -7.15 -12.31 -4.80
N PRO A 416 -8.03 -13.18 -5.33
CA PRO A 416 -8.98 -12.81 -6.40
C PRO A 416 -9.85 -11.58 -6.08
N MET A 417 -10.33 -11.45 -4.83
CA MET A 417 -11.09 -10.26 -4.39
C MET A 417 -10.34 -8.92 -4.55
N VAL A 418 -9.01 -8.92 -4.62
CA VAL A 418 -8.19 -7.72 -4.81
C VAL A 418 -7.65 -7.66 -6.23
N LEU A 419 -7.14 -8.78 -6.73
CA LEU A 419 -6.49 -8.86 -8.03
C LEU A 419 -7.49 -8.66 -9.17
N ASP A 420 -8.64 -9.34 -9.15
CA ASP A 420 -9.56 -9.32 -10.28
C ASP A 420 -10.13 -7.91 -10.55
N PRO A 421 -10.59 -7.14 -9.53
CA PRO A 421 -10.98 -5.76 -9.76
C PRO A 421 -9.83 -4.86 -10.23
N LEU A 422 -8.60 -5.10 -9.77
CA LEU A 422 -7.42 -4.35 -10.23
C LEU A 422 -7.16 -4.57 -11.72
N LEU A 423 -7.40 -5.78 -12.25
CA LEU A 423 -7.10 -6.12 -13.64
C LEU A 423 -7.87 -5.26 -14.64
N ASP A 424 -9.05 -4.75 -14.29
CA ASP A 424 -9.84 -3.84 -15.14
C ASP A 424 -9.21 -2.44 -15.28
N HIS A 425 -8.26 -2.13 -14.40
CA HIS A 425 -7.54 -0.85 -14.36
C HIS A 425 -6.09 -1.00 -14.80
N VAL A 426 -5.70 -2.16 -15.33
CA VAL A 426 -4.32 -2.45 -15.75
C VAL A 426 -4.31 -2.81 -17.23
N VAL A 427 -3.40 -2.19 -17.98
CA VAL A 427 -3.15 -2.53 -19.38
C VAL A 427 -1.83 -3.28 -19.53
N ALA A 428 -1.84 -4.31 -20.36
CA ALA A 428 -0.65 -5.07 -20.71
C ALA A 428 -0.16 -4.67 -22.11
N MET A 429 1.08 -4.19 -22.18
CA MET A 429 1.74 -3.80 -23.43
C MET A 429 2.80 -4.84 -23.81
N PRO A 430 2.83 -5.30 -25.07
CA PRO A 430 3.89 -6.18 -25.53
C PRO A 430 5.23 -5.45 -25.51
N ALA A 431 6.26 -6.09 -24.95
CA ALA A 431 7.64 -5.62 -24.98
C ALA A 431 8.26 -5.78 -26.39
N LYS A 432 7.62 -5.22 -27.42
CA LYS A 432 8.21 -5.09 -28.76
C LYS A 432 8.74 -3.68 -28.91
N VAL A 433 10.02 -3.50 -28.58
CA VAL A 433 10.74 -2.34 -29.12
C VAL A 433 12.02 -2.84 -29.76
N ARG A 434 11.97 -3.07 -31.08
CA ARG A 434 13.15 -2.88 -31.91
C ARG A 434 13.25 -1.37 -32.08
N TRP A 435 14.08 -0.73 -31.26
CA TRP A 435 14.63 0.56 -31.65
C TRP A 435 15.58 0.24 -32.80
N MET A 436 15.19 0.60 -34.04
CA MET A 436 16.12 0.63 -35.18
C MET A 436 17.05 1.81 -35.01
#